data_AF-A0A2M8S9C3-F1
#
_entry.id   AF-A0A2M8S9C3-F1
#
_cell.length_a   1.000
_cell.length_b   1.000
_cell.length_c   1.000
_cell.angle_alpha   90.00
_cell.angle_beta   90.00
_cell.angle_gamma   90.00
#
_symmetry.space_group_name_H-M   'P 1'
#
loop_
_entity.id
_entity.type
_entity.pdbx_description
1 polymer ?
#
loop_
_entity_poly.entity_id
_entity_poly.type
_entity_poly.pdbx_seq_one_letter_code
_entity_poly.pdbx_strand_id
1 'polypeptide(L)'
;GGLALLLAFTTPTIWPRWGLFALMALTLVGLVLPVSYFFNTRFAPGVLPTSIVREALWVGIYGVFLLWLQTGRVLSFPVALWLAIGVVAIEFFLRWREGLPPVEKP
;
A
#
# COMPACT_ATOMS: atom_id res chain seq x y z
N GLY A 1 -5.48 -5.79 19.42
CA GLY A 1 -6.19 -6.96 19.99
C GLY A 1 -6.65 -7.94 18.93
N GLY A 2 -7.49 -7.54 17.98
CA GLY A 2 -8.15 -8.47 17.03
C GLY A 2 -7.23 -9.37 16.20
N LEU A 3 -6.07 -8.86 15.75
CA LEU A 3 -5.09 -9.64 14.97
C LEU A 3 -4.54 -10.86 15.74
N ALA A 4 -4.28 -10.69 17.04
CA ALA A 4 -3.76 -11.75 17.91
C ALA A 4 -4.80 -12.84 18.18
N LEU A 5 -6.08 -12.48 18.27
CA LEU A 5 -7.16 -13.43 18.47
C LEU A 5 -7.40 -14.32 17.24
N LEU A 6 -7.26 -13.77 16.03
CA LEU A 6 -7.35 -14.54 14.79
C LEU A 6 -6.19 -15.53 14.66
N LEU A 7 -4.98 -15.11 15.02
CA LEU A 7 -3.78 -15.95 14.99
C LEU A 7 -3.82 -17.10 16.02
N ALA A 8 -4.45 -16.87 17.18
CA ALA A 8 -4.46 -17.83 18.29
C ALA A 8 -5.64 -18.83 18.26
N PHE A 9 -6.79 -18.48 17.68
CA PHE A 9 -8.03 -19.24 17.88
C PHE A 9 -8.78 -19.66 16.61
N THR A 10 -8.23 -19.47 15.40
CA THR A 10 -8.93 -19.86 14.17
C THR A 10 -8.21 -20.94 13.37
N THR A 11 -8.90 -22.07 13.15
CA THR A 11 -8.58 -23.04 12.09
C THR A 11 -8.60 -22.34 10.72
N PRO A 12 -7.88 -22.83 9.69
CA PRO A 12 -7.68 -22.12 8.42
C PRO A 12 -8.96 -22.15 7.56
N THR A 13 -10.00 -21.45 7.99
CA THR A 13 -11.23 -21.22 7.23
C THR A 13 -11.09 -19.93 6.41
N ILE A 14 -11.91 -19.77 5.38
CA ILE A 14 -11.79 -18.68 4.38
C ILE A 14 -11.97 -17.29 5.03
N TRP A 15 -12.89 -17.14 5.98
CA TRP A 15 -13.26 -15.85 6.57
C TRP A 15 -12.20 -15.20 7.49
N PRO A 16 -11.54 -15.92 8.43
CA PRO A 16 -10.44 -15.37 9.23
C PRO A 16 -9.29 -14.80 8.41
N ARG A 17 -8.98 -15.41 7.25
CA ARG A 17 -7.93 -14.92 6.34
C ARG A 17 -8.28 -13.53 5.78
N TRP A 18 -9.52 -13.32 5.38
CA TRP A 18 -9.99 -11.99 4.95
C TRP A 18 -9.91 -10.95 6.07
N GLY A 19 -10.26 -11.33 7.29
CA GLY A 19 -10.10 -10.46 8.47
C GLY A 19 -8.64 -10.05 8.70
N LEU A 20 -7.70 -10.99 8.55
CA LEU A 20 -6.27 -10.70 8.61
C LEU A 20 -5.85 -9.70 7.53
N PHE A 21 -6.27 -9.88 6.28
CA PHE A 21 -5.92 -8.98 5.18
C PHE A 21 -6.47 -7.56 5.40
N ALA A 22 -7.72 -7.44 5.84
CA ALA A 22 -8.33 -6.13 6.12
C ALA A 22 -7.61 -5.40 7.26
N LEU A 23 -7.31 -6.09 8.37
CA LEU A 23 -6.59 -5.51 9.50
C LEU A 23 -5.14 -5.15 9.14
N MET A 24 -4.47 -5.98 8.32
CA MET A 24 -3.13 -5.70 7.82
C MET A 24 -3.11 -4.45 6.94
N ALA A 25 -4.08 -4.32 6.02
CA ALA A 25 -4.23 -3.13 5.19
C ALA A 25 -4.38 -1.88 6.06
N LEU A 26 -5.31 -1.89 7.03
CA LEU A 26 -5.55 -0.75 7.92
C LEU A 26 -4.31 -0.37 8.73
N THR A 27 -3.59 -1.38 9.24
CA THR A 27 -2.38 -1.16 10.04
C THR A 27 -1.27 -0.54 9.19
N LEU A 28 -1.02 -1.08 7.99
CA LEU A 28 0.01 -0.58 7.09
C LEU A 28 -0.31 0.83 6.60
N VAL A 29 -1.53 1.06 6.10
CA VAL A 29 -1.94 2.40 5.62
C VAL A 29 -1.89 3.40 6.77
N GLY A 30 -2.43 3.06 7.94
CA GLY A 30 -2.43 3.94 9.11
C GLY A 30 -1.02 4.28 9.62
N LEU A 31 -0.07 3.34 9.53
CA LEU A 31 1.32 3.57 9.92
C LEU A 31 2.10 4.38 8.88
N VAL A 32 1.84 4.14 7.59
CA VAL A 32 2.57 4.78 6.50
C VAL A 32 2.08 6.21 6.24
N LEU A 33 0.81 6.50 6.50
CA LEU A 33 0.23 7.83 6.27
C LEU A 33 0.99 8.99 6.97
N PRO A 34 1.35 8.92 8.27
CA PRO A 34 2.16 9.98 8.89
C PRO A 34 3.58 10.03 8.31
N VAL A 35 4.14 8.88 7.92
CA VAL A 35 5.46 8.79 7.29
C VAL A 35 5.46 9.48 5.93
N SER A 36 4.51 9.14 5.05
CA SER A 36 4.39 9.75 3.72
C SER A 36 4.10 11.25 3.82
N TYR A 37 3.26 11.67 4.77
CA TYR A 37 3.02 13.10 5.03
C TYR A 37 4.31 13.84 5.41
N PHE A 38 5.09 13.30 6.36
CA PHE A 38 6.35 13.91 6.78
C PHE A 38 7.37 14.02 5.64
N PHE A 39 7.54 12.96 4.84
CA PHE A 39 8.49 12.98 3.73
C PHE A 39 8.07 13.93 2.60
N ASN A 40 6.79 13.92 2.20
CA ASN A 40 6.31 14.79 1.13
C ASN A 40 6.36 16.27 1.55
N THR A 41 6.00 16.61 2.80
CA THR A 41 6.11 17.99 3.30
C THR A 41 7.56 18.47 3.39
N ARG A 42 8.52 17.58 3.70
CA ARG A 42 9.92 17.96 3.88
C ARG A 42 10.72 18.06 2.57
N PHE A 43 10.46 17.17 1.62
CA PHE A 43 11.30 16.99 0.42
C PHE A 43 10.59 17.27 -0.91
N ALA A 44 9.26 17.32 -0.92
CA ALA A 44 8.46 17.53 -2.14
C ALA A 44 7.31 18.53 -1.89
N PRO A 45 7.62 19.79 -1.55
CA PRO A 45 6.58 20.80 -1.34
C PRO A 45 5.75 20.99 -2.63
N GLY A 46 4.43 20.97 -2.50
CA GLY A 46 3.48 21.13 -3.64
C GLY A 46 2.82 19.83 -4.13
N VAL A 47 3.14 18.68 -3.55
CA VAL A 47 2.42 17.42 -3.83
C VAL A 47 0.97 17.52 -3.36
N LEU A 48 0.03 17.07 -4.19
CA LEU A 48 -1.39 17.07 -3.87
C LEU A 48 -1.67 16.13 -2.66
N PRO A 49 -2.56 16.52 -1.72
CA PRO A 49 -2.92 15.66 -0.59
C PRO A 49 -3.44 14.28 -1.01
N THR A 50 -4.12 14.21 -2.16
CA THR A 50 -4.62 12.96 -2.75
C THR A 50 -3.49 11.99 -3.11
N SER A 51 -2.34 12.49 -3.57
CA SER A 51 -1.18 11.68 -3.92
C SER A 51 -0.50 11.11 -2.67
N ILE A 52 -0.50 11.84 -1.55
CA ILE A 52 0.05 11.38 -0.25
C ILE A 52 -0.80 10.22 0.31
N VAL A 53 -2.13 10.35 0.26
CA VAL A 53 -3.04 9.28 0.69
C VAL A 53 -2.89 8.04 -0.19
N ARG A 54 -2.77 8.24 -1.51
CA ARG A 54 -2.56 7.15 -2.47
C ARG A 54 -1.24 6.42 -2.26
N GLU A 55 -0.16 7.13 -1.95
CA GLU A 55 1.13 6.54 -1.59
C GLU A 55 1.00 5.61 -0.38
N ALA A 56 0.30 6.05 0.68
CA ALA A 56 0.04 5.20 1.84
C ALA A 56 -0.83 3.98 1.50
N LEU A 57 -1.83 4.15 0.63
CA LEU A 57 -2.66 3.05 0.13
C LEU A 57 -1.84 2.04 -0.66
N TRP A 58 -0.91 2.48 -1.51
CA TRP A 58 -0.03 1.59 -2.27
C TRP A 58 0.79 0.68 -1.36
N VAL A 59 1.34 1.21 -0.27
CA VAL A 59 2.11 0.39 0.69
C VAL A 59 1.21 -0.64 1.38
N GLY A 60 -0.01 -0.26 1.76
CA GLY A 60 -1.00 -1.18 2.33
C GLY A 60 -1.39 -2.30 1.37
N ILE A 61 -1.74 -1.95 0.13
CA ILE A 61 -2.11 -2.90 -0.93
C ILE A 61 -0.94 -3.84 -1.21
N TYR A 62 0.28 -3.30 -1.35
CA TYR A 62 1.48 -4.09 -1.58
C TYR A 62 1.73 -5.08 -0.45
N GLY A 63 1.67 -4.65 0.81
CA GLY A 63 1.89 -5.54 1.96
C GLY A 63 0.86 -6.65 2.08
N VAL A 64 -0.42 -6.37 1.82
CA VAL A 64 -1.46 -7.41 1.77
C VAL A 64 -1.24 -8.37 0.61
N PHE A 65 -0.82 -7.86 -0.54
CA PHE A 65 -0.52 -8.69 -1.71
C PHE A 65 0.66 -9.63 -1.45
N LEU A 66 1.73 -9.16 -0.79
CA LEU A 66 2.82 -10.03 -0.36
C LEU A 66 2.34 -11.13 0.59
N LEU A 67 1.52 -10.79 1.58
CA LEU A 67 0.97 -11.75 2.55
C LEU A 67 0.08 -12.80 1.85
N TRP A 68 -0.65 -12.38 0.82
CA TRP A 68 -1.40 -13.28 -0.04
C TRP A 68 -0.49 -14.27 -0.77
N LEU A 69 0.58 -13.77 -1.42
CA LEU A 69 1.55 -14.62 -2.14
C LEU A 69 2.32 -15.55 -1.19
N GLN A 70 2.57 -15.12 0.05
CA GLN A 70 3.17 -15.95 1.08
C GLN A 70 2.27 -17.14 1.44
N THR A 71 0.96 -16.92 1.51
CA THR A 71 -0.03 -17.99 1.76
C THR A 71 -0.03 -19.02 0.63
N GLY A 72 0.11 -18.56 -0.62
CA GLY A 72 0.25 -19.44 -1.79
C GLY A 72 1.63 -20.07 -1.96
N ARG A 73 2.61 -19.75 -1.09
CA ARG A 73 4.03 -20.16 -1.20
C ARG A 73 4.70 -19.78 -2.53
N VAL A 74 4.23 -18.70 -3.16
CA VAL A 74 4.81 -18.15 -4.41
C VAL A 74 5.73 -16.96 -4.12
N LEU A 75 5.67 -16.41 -2.91
CA LEU A 75 6.49 -15.28 -2.50
C LEU A 75 7.97 -15.66 -2.44
N SER A 76 8.78 -15.00 -3.25
CA SER A 76 10.24 -15.01 -3.20
C SER A 76 10.76 -13.58 -3.19
N PHE A 77 12.01 -13.38 -2.77
CA PHE A 77 12.62 -12.04 -2.74
C PHE A 77 12.59 -11.33 -4.11
N PRO A 78 12.95 -11.99 -5.24
CA PRO A 78 12.84 -11.35 -6.55
C PRO A 78 11.41 -10.96 -6.90
N VAL A 79 10.42 -11.80 -6.59
CA VAL A 79 8.99 -11.50 -6.83
C VAL A 79 8.56 -10.28 -6.04
N ALA A 80 8.90 -10.21 -4.76
CA ALA A 80 8.60 -9.05 -3.92
C ALA A 80 9.20 -7.76 -4.51
N LEU A 81 10.47 -7.81 -4.92
CA LEU A 81 11.18 -6.66 -5.48
C LEU A 81 10.57 -6.19 -6.79
N TRP A 82 10.29 -7.09 -7.73
CA TRP A 82 9.67 -6.74 -9.01
C TRP A 82 8.29 -6.11 -8.84
N LEU A 83 7.49 -6.62 -7.89
CA LEU A 83 6.19 -6.03 -7.57
C LEU A 83 6.34 -4.63 -6.96
N ALA A 84 7.31 -4.42 -6.06
CA ALA A 84 7.58 -3.10 -5.49
C ALA A 84 7.96 -2.10 -6.59
N ILE A 85 8.84 -2.49 -7.51
CA ILE A 85 9.22 -1.67 -8.67
C ILE A 85 7.98 -1.31 -9.50
N GLY A 86 7.10 -2.27 -9.77
CA GLY A 86 5.86 -2.03 -10.51
C GLY A 86 4.95 -1.01 -9.84
N VAL A 87 4.74 -1.12 -8.52
CA VAL A 87 3.93 -0.16 -7.75
C VAL A 87 4.56 1.24 -7.76
N VAL A 88 5.87 1.34 -7.56
CA VAL A 88 6.59 2.61 -7.62
C VAL A 88 6.52 3.23 -9.02
N ALA A 89 6.64 2.42 -10.08
CA ALA A 89 6.51 2.90 -11.45
C ALA A 89 5.10 3.44 -11.72
N ILE A 90 4.05 2.75 -11.26
CA ILE A 90 2.66 3.24 -11.37
C ILE A 90 2.50 4.60 -10.68
N GLU A 91 2.97 4.73 -9.44
CA GLU A 91 2.88 6.00 -8.70
C GLU A 91 3.67 7.12 -9.39
N PHE A 92 4.85 6.80 -9.93
CA PHE A 92 5.65 7.74 -10.71
C PHE A 92 4.90 8.25 -11.95
N PHE A 93 4.30 7.37 -12.74
CA PHE A 93 3.51 7.76 -13.91
C PHE A 93 2.25 8.56 -13.54
N LEU A 94 1.59 8.22 -12.42
CA LEU A 94 0.45 8.99 -11.92
C LEU A 94 0.88 10.41 -11.51
N ARG A 95 2.00 10.55 -10.81
CA ARG A 95 2.54 11.88 -10.44
C ARG A 95 2.99 12.68 -11.64
N TRP A 96 3.58 12.04 -12.65
CA TRP A 96 3.91 12.70 -13.91
C TRP A 96 2.67 13.33 -14.54
N ARG A 97 1.55 12.58 -14.60
CA ARG A 97 0.27 13.09 -15.11
C ARG A 97 -0.27 14.24 -14.27
N GLU A 98 -0.15 14.17 -12.94
CA GLU A 98 -0.63 15.21 -12.01
C GLU A 98 0.20 16.50 -12.08
N GLY A 99 1.50 16.39 -12.39
CA GLY A 99 2.40 17.54 -12.57
C GLY A 99 2.26 18.26 -13.91
N LEU A 100 1.46 17.72 -14.84
CA LEU A 100 1.17 18.41 -16.10
C LEU A 100 0.19 19.57 -15.83
N PRO A 101 0.43 20.77 -16.38
CA PRO A 101 -0.53 21.86 -16.29
C PRO A 101 -1.88 21.41 -16.85
N PRO A 102 -3.01 21.78 -16.21
CA PRO A 102 -4.33 21.42 -16.71
C PRO A 102 -4.46 21.94 -18.15
N VAL A 103 -4.89 21.07 -19.07
CA VAL A 103 -5.23 21.48 -20.43
C VAL A 103 -6.32 22.55 -20.31
N GLU A 104 -5.98 23.80 -20.61
CA GLU A 104 -6.95 24.89 -20.72
C GLU A 104 -8.01 24.43 -21.71
N LYS A 105 -9.24 24.28 -21.21
CA LYS A 105 -10.38 24.01 -22.08
C LYS A 105 -10.70 25.32 -22.81
N PRO A 106 -10.85 25.29 -24.15
CA PRO A 106 -11.22 26.47 -24.93
C PRO A 106 -12.64 26.94 -24.60
#